data_AF-A0A5J6DTM0-F1
#
_entry.id   AF-A0A5J6DTM0-F1
#
_cell.length_a   1.000
_cell.length_b   1.000
_cell.length_c   1.000
_cell.angle_alpha   90.00
_cell.angle_beta   90.00
_cell.angle_gamma   90.00
#
_symmetry.space_group_name_H-M   'P 1'
#
loop_
_entity.id
_entity.type
_entity.pdbx_description
1 polymer ?
#
loop_
_entity_poly.entity_id
_entity_poly.type
_entity_poly.pdbx_seq_one_letter_code
_entity_poly.pdbx_strand_id
1 'polypeptide(L)'
;MIFLKKSTLYQAVENVKPTLELKRVRKGGTTYQVPAIVSQKRQERLAIKWIIESAEKKKKKNKNSFSNCLVSEILDAFNKTGQPRQRRDEQLKVAEFNRAYTLYRWW
;
A
#
# COMPACT_ATOMS: atom_id res chain seq x y z
N MET A 1 2.66 29.78 -11.41
CA MET A 1 2.89 29.56 -9.97
C MET A 1 1.62 28.95 -9.33
N ILE A 2 1.30 27.69 -9.66
CA ILE A 2 0.09 26.97 -9.17
C ILE A 2 0.47 25.56 -8.66
N PHE A 3 1.74 25.33 -8.32
CA PHE A 3 2.15 24.13 -7.56
C PHE A 3 1.84 24.35 -6.08
N LEU A 4 0.53 24.44 -5.81
CA LEU A 4 -0.09 24.50 -4.50
C LEU A 4 0.48 23.40 -3.61
N LYS A 5 0.93 23.78 -2.41
CA LYS A 5 1.27 22.90 -1.29
C LYS A 5 0.33 21.67 -1.27
N LYS A 6 0.76 20.52 -1.79
CA LYS A 6 0.09 19.26 -1.45
C LYS A 6 0.20 19.13 0.07
N SER A 7 -0.93 19.02 0.76
CA SER A 7 -0.91 18.82 2.21
C SER A 7 -0.07 17.57 2.53
N THR A 8 0.61 17.59 3.67
CA THR A 8 1.45 16.47 4.16
C THR A 8 0.72 15.13 4.06
N LEU A 9 -0.59 15.14 4.30
CA LEU A 9 -1.49 13.99 4.18
C LEU A 9 -1.61 13.46 2.75
N TYR A 10 -1.84 14.33 1.74
CA TYR A 10 -1.93 13.88 0.34
C TYR A 10 -0.63 13.23 -0.12
N GLN A 11 0.52 13.83 0.22
CA GLN A 11 1.82 13.30 -0.16
C GLN A 11 2.13 11.97 0.55
N ALA A 12 1.76 11.83 1.83
CA ALA A 12 1.89 10.58 2.57
C ALA A 12 1.08 9.45 1.91
N VAL A 13 -0.17 9.73 1.52
CA VAL A 13 -0.99 8.74 0.80
C VAL A 13 -0.35 8.38 -0.53
N GLU A 14 0.08 9.38 -1.33
CA GLU A 14 0.76 9.16 -2.62
C GLU A 14 1.97 8.22 -2.50
N ASN A 15 2.77 8.39 -1.45
CA ASN A 15 3.94 7.55 -1.18
C ASN A 15 3.56 6.10 -0.80
N VAL A 16 2.34 5.83 -0.36
CA VAL A 16 1.90 4.48 0.07
C VAL A 16 1.02 3.80 -0.99
N LYS A 17 0.54 4.52 -2.01
CA LYS A 17 -0.29 3.97 -3.10
C LYS A 17 0.40 2.78 -3.80
N PRO A 18 -0.21 1.58 -3.80
CA PRO A 18 0.29 0.45 -4.57
C PRO A 18 -0.20 0.53 -6.02
N THR A 19 0.70 0.37 -6.99
CA THR A 19 0.36 0.35 -8.41
C THR A 19 -0.07 -1.05 -8.89
N LEU A 20 0.50 -2.09 -8.28
CA LEU A 20 0.24 -3.49 -8.58
C LEU A 20 -0.32 -4.22 -7.35
N GLU A 21 -1.28 -5.11 -7.58
CA GLU A 21 -1.76 -6.09 -6.62
C GLU A 21 -1.58 -7.51 -7.16
N LEU A 22 -1.60 -8.48 -6.26
CA LEU A 22 -1.52 -9.90 -6.61
C LEU A 22 -2.90 -10.52 -6.45
N LYS A 23 -3.43 -11.09 -7.53
CA LYS A 23 -4.67 -11.89 -7.52
C LYS A 23 -4.31 -13.37 -7.55
N ARG A 24 -5.02 -14.18 -6.75
CA ARG A 24 -4.84 -15.63 -6.75
C ARG A 24 -5.62 -16.22 -7.93
N VAL A 25 -4.94 -16.94 -8.82
CA VAL A 25 -5.56 -17.64 -9.96
C VAL A 25 -5.18 -19.11 -9.88
N ARG A 26 -6.16 -20.00 -10.01
CA ARG A 26 -5.93 -21.45 -10.02
C ARG A 26 -5.84 -21.94 -11.47
N LYS A 27 -4.73 -22.60 -11.82
CA LYS A 27 -4.51 -23.17 -13.17
C LYS A 27 -3.75 -24.49 -13.02
N GLY A 28 -4.25 -25.54 -13.67
CA GLY A 28 -3.60 -26.87 -13.64
C GLY A 28 -3.39 -27.45 -12.24
N GLY A 29 -4.30 -27.20 -11.30
CA GLY A 29 -4.21 -27.72 -9.92
C GLY A 29 -3.36 -26.87 -8.95
N THR A 30 -2.54 -25.94 -9.46
CA THR A 30 -1.73 -25.01 -8.65
C THR A 30 -2.37 -23.62 -8.58
N THR A 31 -2.12 -22.90 -7.49
CA THR A 31 -2.58 -21.51 -7.30
C THR A 31 -1.41 -20.54 -7.51
N TYR A 32 -1.50 -19.69 -8.52
CA TYR A 32 -0.51 -18.68 -8.86
C TYR A 32 -0.91 -17.31 -8.29
N GLN A 33 0.09 -16.50 -7.94
CA GLN A 33 -0.10 -15.08 -7.65
C GLN A 33 0.13 -14.29 -8.94
N VAL A 34 -0.96 -13.83 -9.54
CA VAL A 34 -0.95 -13.11 -10.82
C VAL A 34 -0.97 -11.61 -10.56
N PRO A 35 0.03 -10.85 -11.04
CA PRO A 35 0.03 -9.39 -10.92
C PRO A 35 -1.15 -8.78 -11.66
N ALA A 36 -1.74 -7.73 -11.10
CA ALA A 36 -2.85 -6.96 -11.67
C ALA A 36 -2.65 -5.47 -11.40
N ILE A 37 -3.00 -4.62 -12.37
CA ILE A 37 -2.97 -3.16 -12.19
C ILE A 37 -4.14 -2.76 -11.30
N VAL A 38 -3.87 -1.91 -10.32
CA VAL A 38 -4.87 -1.42 -9.37
C VAL A 38 -5.47 -0.12 -9.90
N SER A 39 -6.81 -0.02 -9.96
CA SER A 39 -7.50 1.23 -10.29
C SER A 39 -7.20 2.34 -9.27
N GLN A 40 -7.05 3.59 -9.72
CA GLN A 40 -6.68 4.74 -8.88
C GLN A 40 -7.50 4.85 -7.58
N LYS A 41 -8.83 4.73 -7.66
CA LYS A 41 -9.74 4.78 -6.51
C LYS A 41 -9.44 3.68 -5.48
N ARG A 42 -9.00 2.51 -5.95
CA ARG A 42 -8.58 1.38 -5.09
C ARG A 42 -7.19 1.59 -4.53
N GLN A 43 -6.25 2.19 -5.28
CA GLN A 43 -4.92 2.54 -4.77
C GLN A 43 -5.02 3.46 -3.56
N GLU A 44 -5.83 4.52 -3.67
CA GLU A 44 -6.09 5.47 -2.58
C GLU A 44 -6.70 4.79 -1.35
N ARG A 45 -7.72 3.96 -1.57
CA ARG A 45 -8.36 3.20 -0.49
C ARG A 45 -7.39 2.26 0.22
N LEU A 46 -6.54 1.55 -0.54
CA LEU A 46 -5.53 0.65 0.03
C LEU A 46 -4.48 1.42 0.83
N ALA A 47 -3.99 2.55 0.30
CA ALA A 47 -3.03 3.38 0.99
C ALA A 47 -3.56 3.91 2.33
N ILE A 48 -4.77 4.49 2.33
CA ILE A 48 -5.42 4.98 3.56
C ILE A 48 -5.63 3.83 4.55
N LYS A 49 -6.12 2.69 4.07
CA LYS A 49 -6.35 1.50 4.91
C LYS A 49 -5.04 1.02 5.57
N TRP A 50 -3.94 0.97 4.82
CA TRP A 50 -2.65 0.51 5.36
C TRP A 50 -2.06 1.47 6.40
N ILE A 51 -2.23 2.78 6.21
CA ILE A 51 -1.81 3.79 7.20
C ILE A 51 -2.61 3.60 8.51
N ILE A 52 -3.94 3.45 8.41
CA ILE A 52 -4.81 3.23 9.58
C ILE A 52 -4.46 1.91 10.29
N GLU A 53 -4.32 0.81 9.54
CA GLU A 53 -3.93 -0.49 10.09
C GLU A 53 -2.57 -0.43 10.82
N SER A 54 -1.61 0.35 10.30
CA SER A 54 -0.31 0.54 10.97
C SER A 54 -0.44 1.35 12.25
N ALA A 55 -1.24 2.41 12.24
CA ALA A 55 -1.51 3.23 13.42
C ALA A 55 -2.21 2.41 14.53
N GLU A 56 -3.17 1.56 14.17
CA GLU A 56 -3.83 0.64 15.09
C GLU A 56 -2.85 -0.37 15.69
N LYS A 57 -1.94 -0.93 14.87
CA LYS A 57 -0.88 -1.83 15.35
C LYS A 57 0.08 -1.13 16.30
N LYS A 58 0.48 0.12 16.01
CA LYS A 58 1.30 0.94 16.92
C LYS A 58 0.57 1.21 18.24
N LYS A 59 -0.74 1.54 18.19
CA LYS A 59 -1.57 1.73 19.39
C LYS A 59 -1.66 0.47 20.25
N LYS A 60 -1.72 -0.72 19.65
CA LYS A 60 -1.73 -1.98 20.44
C LYS A 60 -0.42 -2.22 21.20
N LYS A 61 0.70 -1.70 20.69
CA LYS A 61 2.03 -1.86 21.31
C LYS A 61 2.36 -0.77 22.33
N ASN A 62 1.83 0.44 22.16
CA ASN A 62 2.15 1.61 22.97
C ASN A 62 0.91 2.14 23.69
N LYS A 63 1.05 2.68 24.90
CA LYS A 63 -0.08 3.32 25.64
C LYS A 63 -0.49 4.70 25.09
N ASN A 64 -0.10 5.05 23.86
CA ASN A 64 -0.38 6.34 23.25
C ASN A 64 -1.80 6.41 22.69
N SER A 65 -2.36 7.63 22.63
CA SER A 65 -3.62 7.89 21.93
C SER A 65 -3.51 7.55 20.43
N PHE A 66 -4.60 7.06 19.84
CA PHE A 66 -4.66 6.72 18.42
C PHE A 66 -4.26 7.90 17.52
N SER A 67 -4.66 9.12 17.89
CA SER A 67 -4.33 10.34 17.15
C SER A 67 -2.81 10.52 17.02
N ASN A 68 -2.06 10.34 18.11
CA ASN A 68 -0.60 10.48 18.11
C ASN A 68 0.07 9.39 17.26
N CYS A 69 -0.43 8.16 17.34
CA CYS A 69 0.04 7.06 16.48
C CYS A 69 -0.22 7.35 15.00
N LEU A 70 -1.40 7.87 14.67
CA LEU A 70 -1.79 8.19 13.30
C LEU A 70 -0.92 9.32 12.71
N VAL A 71 -0.69 10.38 13.49
CA VAL A 71 0.20 11.49 13.07
C VAL A 71 1.62 10.98 12.81
N SER A 72 2.15 10.14 13.70
CA SER A 72 3.47 9.50 13.51
C SER A 72 3.51 8.69 12.21
N GLU A 73 2.50 7.87 11.93
CA GLU A 73 2.45 7.07 10.70
C GLU A 73 2.35 7.93 9.43
N ILE A 74 1.59 9.02 9.48
CA ILE A 74 1.49 9.95 8.35
C ILE A 74 2.84 10.62 8.07
N LEU A 75 3.57 11.03 9.12
CA LEU A 75 4.92 11.61 8.98
C LEU A 75 5.94 10.58 8.45
N ASP A 76 5.89 9.35 8.94
CA ASP A 76 6.73 8.26 8.44
C ASP A 76 6.44 8.01 6.95
N ALA A 77 5.17 7.88 6.58
CA ALA A 77 4.74 7.68 5.19
C ALA A 77 5.13 8.87 4.29
N PHE A 78 5.04 10.11 4.79
CA PHE A 78 5.50 11.31 4.08
C PHE A 78 7.01 11.24 3.78
N ASN A 79 7.80 10.78 4.74
CA ASN A 79 9.25 10.59 4.59
C ASN A 79 9.62 9.31 3.81
N LYS A 80 8.64 8.60 3.23
CA LYS A 80 8.83 7.31 2.55
C LYS A 80 9.47 6.26 3.45
N THR A 81 9.13 6.29 4.74
CA THR A 81 9.52 5.28 5.73
C THR A 81 8.27 4.65 6.35
N GLY A 82 8.48 3.75 7.32
CA GLY A 82 7.40 3.12 8.05
C GLY A 82 6.82 1.87 7.39
N GLN A 83 6.01 1.17 8.18
CA GLN A 83 5.41 -0.11 7.80
C GLN A 83 4.47 -0.03 6.58
N PRO A 84 3.63 1.02 6.41
CA PRO A 84 2.79 1.13 5.22
C PRO A 84 3.58 1.21 3.92
N ARG A 85 4.69 1.95 3.93
CA ARG A 85 5.58 2.11 2.77
C ARG A 85 6.32 0.81 2.45
N GLN A 86 6.83 0.13 3.47
CA GLN A 86 7.50 -1.16 3.32
C GLN A 86 6.56 -2.20 2.70
N ARG A 87 5.33 -2.30 3.20
CA ARG A 87 4.30 -3.20 2.64
C ARG A 87 4.05 -2.93 1.15
N ARG A 88 4.02 -1.65 0.74
CA ARG A 88 3.88 -1.27 -0.67
C ARG A 88 5.04 -1.78 -1.53
N ASP A 89 6.28 -1.66 -1.05
CA ASP A 89 7.46 -2.14 -1.77
C ASP A 89 7.54 -3.66 -1.85
N GLU A 90 7.23 -4.35 -0.74
CA GLU A 90 7.18 -5.81 -0.72
C GLU A 90 6.14 -6.34 -1.73
N GLN A 91 4.96 -5.74 -1.78
CA GLN A 91 3.93 -6.11 -2.73
C GLN A 91 4.36 -5.85 -4.18
N LEU A 92 5.03 -4.73 -4.45
CA LEU A 92 5.56 -4.42 -5.78
C LEU A 92 6.66 -5.43 -6.19
N LYS A 93 7.61 -5.71 -5.30
CA LYS A 93 8.69 -6.67 -5.54
C LYS A 93 8.15 -8.07 -5.88
N VAL A 94 7.16 -8.54 -5.14
CA VAL A 94 6.53 -9.85 -5.43
C VAL A 94 5.75 -9.81 -6.74
N ALA A 95 5.10 -8.69 -7.07
CA ALA A 95 4.42 -8.51 -8.35
C ALA A 95 5.39 -8.50 -9.53
N GLU A 96 6.55 -7.86 -9.40
CA GLU A 96 7.60 -7.84 -10.41
C GLU A 96 8.22 -9.22 -10.61
N PHE A 97 8.51 -9.95 -9.52
CA PHE A 97 8.99 -11.32 -9.58
C PHE A 97 8.03 -12.26 -10.34
N ASN A 98 6.73 -12.08 -10.10
CA ASN A 98 5.67 -12.89 -10.73
C ASN A 98 5.16 -12.34 -12.07
N ARG A 99 5.88 -11.39 -12.70
CA ARG A 99 5.44 -10.71 -13.93
C ARG A 99 5.04 -11.69 -15.06
N ALA A 100 5.73 -12.83 -15.17
CA ALA A 100 5.44 -13.85 -16.17
C ALA A 100 4.02 -14.44 -16.07
N TYR A 101 3.44 -14.52 -14.88
CA TYR A 101 2.09 -15.06 -14.67
C TYR A 101 0.97 -14.13 -15.14
N THR A 102 1.30 -12.95 -15.67
CA THR A 102 0.34 -12.03 -16.32
C THR A 102 -0.44 -12.68 -17.45
N LEU A 103 0.10 -13.72 -18.09
CA LEU A 103 -0.61 -14.51 -19.12
C LEU A 103 -1.80 -15.32 -18.56
N TYR A 104 -1.88 -15.50 -17.23
CA TYR A 104 -2.97 -16.25 -16.59
C TYR A 104 -4.15 -15.36 -16.18
N ARG A 105 -4.19 -14.10 -16.63
CA ARG A 105 -5.32 -13.21 -16.44
C ARG A 105 -6.51 -13.67 -17.28
N TRP A 106 -7.71 -13.61 -16.70
CA TRP A 106 -8.98 -13.95 -17.36
C TRP A 106 -10.10 -12.94 -17.02
N TRP A 107 -9.72 -11.82 -16.41
CA TRP A 107 -10.59 -10.68 -16.11
C TRP A 107 -10.25 -9.49 -17.00
#